data_AF-A0AAJ5SDW9-F1
#
_entry.id   AF-A0AAJ5SDW9-F1
#
_cell.length_a   1.000
_cell.length_b   1.000
_cell.length_c   1.000
_cell.angle_alpha   90.00
_cell.angle_beta   90.00
_cell.angle_gamma   90.00
#
_symmetry.space_group_name_H-M   'P 1'
#
loop_
_entity.id
_entity.type
_entity.pdbx_description
1 polymer ?
#
loop_
_entity_poly.entity_id
_entity_poly.type
_entity_poly.pdbx_seq_one_letter_code
_entity_poly.pdbx_strand_id
1 'polypeptide(L)'
;MRFKTSAKKIMCIRTTYVPGADGVPGRGVDKTIVSVDLWSTSVPEDVKDLLDEAEQQQLQAFLDERQQRSEKLMTGYALEKLAKNLETATKALDNPEILGRELTQAEIVAIWRGLDAMRLKMKRAGYLRPKTSAGEGGK
;
A
#
# COMPACT_ATOMS: atom_id res chain seq x y z
N MET A 1 -18.38 13.54 -8.31
CA MET A 1 -17.56 12.82 -9.30
C MET A 1 -17.50 11.33 -8.95
N ARG A 2 -17.19 10.45 -9.91
CA ARG A 2 -16.92 9.02 -9.66
C ARG A 2 -15.50 8.67 -10.07
N PHE A 3 -14.90 7.71 -9.35
CA PHE A 3 -13.55 7.23 -9.60
C PHE A 3 -13.61 5.77 -10.03
N LYS A 4 -12.94 5.44 -11.13
CA LYS A 4 -12.79 4.06 -11.59
C LYS A 4 -11.32 3.76 -11.83
N THR A 5 -10.80 2.75 -11.15
CA THR A 5 -9.47 2.22 -11.41
C THR A 5 -9.48 1.28 -12.61
N SER A 6 -8.54 1.48 -13.53
CA SER A 6 -8.33 0.59 -14.66
C SER A 6 -6.84 0.59 -15.02
N ALA A 7 -6.25 -0.60 -15.15
CA ALA A 7 -4.81 -0.77 -15.32
C ALA A 7 -4.01 0.08 -14.30
N LYS A 8 -3.06 0.89 -14.77
CA LYS A 8 -2.24 1.79 -13.95
C LYS A 8 -2.81 3.21 -13.87
N LYS A 9 -4.13 3.39 -14.01
CA LYS A 9 -4.77 4.71 -13.98
C LYS A 9 -6.02 4.75 -13.10
N ILE A 10 -6.31 5.93 -12.56
CA ILE A 10 -7.59 6.29 -11.93
C ILE A 10 -8.31 7.24 -12.88
N MET A 11 -9.46 6.82 -13.38
CA MET A 11 -10.31 7.65 -14.25
C MET A 11 -11.27 8.47 -13.39
N CYS A 12 -11.26 9.78 -13.61
CA CYS A 12 -12.17 10.75 -13.01
C CYS A 12 -13.37 10.95 -13.94
N ILE A 13 -14.54 10.49 -13.51
CA ILE A 13 -15.75 10.44 -14.34
C ILE A 13 -16.78 11.43 -13.78
N ARG A 14 -17.17 12.40 -14.61
CA ARG A 14 -18.24 13.33 -14.33
C ARG A 14 -19.52 12.86 -15.01
N THR A 15 -20.61 12.83 -14.27
CA THR A 15 -21.93 12.52 -14.81
C THR A 15 -22.67 13.83 -15.03
N THR A 16 -23.05 14.13 -16.27
CA THR A 16 -23.83 15.31 -16.64
C THR A 16 -25.22 14.89 -17.08
N TYR A 17 -26.26 15.56 -16.58
CA TYR A 17 -27.62 15.30 -17.01
C TYR A 17 -27.89 15.94 -18.37
N VAL A 18 -28.37 15.14 -19.32
CA VAL A 18 -28.85 15.63 -20.62
C VAL A 18 -30.38 15.59 -20.56
N PRO A 19 -31.06 16.76 -20.57
CA PRO A 19 -32.51 16.79 -20.60
C PRO A 19 -33.02 16.14 -21.89
N GLY A 20 -34.09 15.36 -21.80
CA GLY A 20 -34.71 14.76 -22.96
C GLY A 20 -35.54 15.78 -23.75
N ALA A 21 -35.72 15.51 -25.04
CA ALA A 21 -36.63 16.27 -25.89
C ALA A 21 -37.97 15.53 -26.02
N ASP A 22 -39.06 16.28 -26.19
CA ASP A 22 -40.40 15.83 -26.60
C ASP A 22 -40.85 14.48 -25.99
N GLY A 23 -41.23 14.50 -24.71
CA GLY A 23 -41.84 13.34 -24.03
C GLY A 23 -40.85 12.23 -23.65
N VAL A 24 -39.57 12.36 -23.99
CA VAL A 24 -38.52 11.41 -23.58
C VAL A 24 -37.89 11.87 -22.25
N PRO A 25 -37.80 11.00 -21.22
CA PRO A 25 -37.06 11.32 -20.01
C PRO A 25 -35.58 11.56 -20.30
N GLY A 26 -35.01 12.62 -19.72
CA GLY A 26 -33.57 12.87 -19.82
C GLY A 26 -32.74 11.81 -19.10
N ARG A 27 -31.44 11.74 -19.41
CA ARG A 27 -30.52 10.73 -18.89
C ARG A 27 -29.21 11.33 -18.39
N GLY A 28 -28.60 10.68 -17.40
CA GLY A 28 -27.22 10.95 -17.03
C GLY A 28 -26.26 10.40 -18.08
N VAL A 29 -25.29 11.21 -18.52
CA VAL A 29 -24.20 10.80 -19.40
C VAL A 29 -22.89 10.89 -18.63
N ASP A 30 -22.15 9.79 -18.63
CA ASP A 30 -20.84 9.71 -17.99
C ASP A 30 -19.73 10.08 -18.96
N LYS A 31 -18.89 11.02 -18.55
CA LYS A 31 -17.70 11.40 -19.31
C LYS A 31 -16.47 11.32 -18.41
N THR A 32 -15.47 10.56 -18.85
CA THR A 32 -14.13 10.63 -18.26
C THR A 32 -13.54 11.98 -18.60
N ILE A 33 -13.23 12.78 -17.57
CA ILE A 33 -12.66 14.13 -17.73
C ILE A 33 -11.14 14.03 -17.83
N VAL A 34 -10.54 13.22 -16.96
CA VAL A 34 -9.09 13.08 -16.83
C VAL A 34 -8.74 11.73 -16.21
N SER A 35 -7.53 11.26 -16.45
CA SER A 35 -6.97 10.09 -15.79
C SER A 35 -5.69 10.44 -15.05
N VAL A 36 -5.60 10.10 -13.77
CA VAL A 36 -4.36 10.25 -12.98
C VAL A 36 -3.64 8.92 -12.86
N ASP A 37 -2.36 8.97 -12.54
CA ASP A 37 -1.58 7.76 -12.32
C ASP A 37 -2.09 6.99 -11.10
N LEU A 38 -2.11 5.66 -11.18
CA LEU A 38 -2.50 4.80 -10.06
C LEU A 38 -1.59 4.99 -8.85
N TRP A 39 -0.37 5.49 -8.98
CA TRP A 39 0.51 5.69 -7.82
C TRP A 39 0.50 7.12 -7.27
N SER A 40 -0.34 7.99 -7.83
CA SER A 40 -0.46 9.37 -7.35
C SER A 40 -0.97 9.39 -5.90
N THR A 41 -0.33 10.19 -5.05
CA THR A 41 -0.72 10.40 -3.65
C THR A 41 -1.39 11.76 -3.43
N SER A 42 -1.32 12.64 -4.41
CA SER A 42 -2.00 13.94 -4.44
C SER A 42 -2.58 14.21 -5.81
N VAL A 43 -3.49 15.19 -5.90
CA VAL A 43 -4.01 15.69 -7.18
C VAL A 43 -2.86 16.32 -7.98
N PRO A 44 -2.49 15.78 -9.15
CA PRO A 44 -1.44 16.35 -10.00
C PRO A 44 -1.82 17.76 -10.47
N GLU A 45 -0.83 18.67 -10.58
CA GLU A 45 -1.08 20.07 -10.95
C GLU A 45 -1.76 20.20 -12.33
N ASP A 46 -1.33 19.41 -13.31
CA ASP A 46 -1.90 19.35 -14.67
C ASP A 46 -3.36 18.87 -14.69
N VAL A 47 -3.81 18.23 -13.62
CA VAL A 47 -5.20 17.77 -13.45
C VAL A 47 -6.07 18.79 -12.72
N LYS A 48 -5.49 19.67 -11.89
CA LYS A 48 -6.26 20.66 -11.14
C LYS A 48 -7.02 21.61 -12.06
N ASP A 49 -6.40 22.03 -13.17
CA ASP A 49 -7.04 22.95 -14.13
C ASP A 49 -8.24 22.34 -14.87
N LEU A 50 -8.37 21.00 -14.86
CA LEU A 50 -9.47 20.27 -15.53
C LEU A 50 -10.66 19.98 -14.60
N LEU A 51 -10.47 20.20 -13.29
CA LEU A 51 -11.42 19.89 -12.23
C LEU A 51 -11.82 21.16 -11.50
N ASP A 52 -13.09 21.26 -11.12
CA ASP A 52 -13.49 22.32 -10.19
C ASP A 52 -12.96 22.03 -8.77
N GLU A 53 -13.03 23.03 -7.88
CA GLU A 53 -12.49 22.91 -6.52
C GLU A 53 -13.13 21.76 -5.73
N ALA A 54 -14.44 21.52 -5.90
CA ALA A 54 -15.15 20.45 -5.22
C ALA A 54 -14.70 19.06 -5.75
N GLU A 55 -14.45 18.94 -7.04
CA GLU A 55 -13.94 17.73 -7.67
C GLU A 55 -12.48 17.45 -7.31
N GLN A 56 -11.64 18.48 -7.19
CA GLN A 56 -10.29 18.36 -6.68
C GLN A 56 -10.29 17.82 -5.24
N GLN A 57 -11.16 18.36 -4.37
CA GLN A 57 -11.32 17.87 -3.00
C GLN A 57 -11.80 16.40 -2.96
N GLN A 58 -12.76 16.04 -3.82
CA GLN A 58 -13.23 14.64 -3.93
C GLN A 58 -12.13 13.69 -4.40
N LEU A 59 -11.29 14.10 -5.35
CA LEU A 59 -10.17 13.29 -5.83
C LEU A 59 -9.11 13.14 -4.73
N GLN A 60 -8.76 14.22 -4.03
CA GLN A 60 -7.81 14.14 -2.92
C GLN A 60 -8.29 13.19 -1.83
N ALA A 61 -9.57 13.30 -1.42
CA ALA A 61 -10.15 12.40 -0.42
C ALA A 61 -10.11 10.92 -0.87
N PHE A 62 -10.36 10.64 -2.16
CA PHE A 62 -10.23 9.30 -2.72
C PHE A 62 -8.79 8.77 -2.68
N LEU A 63 -7.80 9.62 -3.00
CA LEU A 63 -6.38 9.25 -2.94
C LEU A 63 -5.94 8.96 -1.50
N ASP A 64 -6.34 9.81 -0.55
CA ASP A 64 -6.03 9.66 0.87
C ASP A 64 -6.63 8.35 1.44
N GLU A 65 -7.91 8.09 1.17
CA GLU A 65 -8.57 6.86 1.61
C GLU A 65 -7.86 5.63 1.06
N ARG A 66 -7.48 5.67 -0.22
CA ARG A 66 -6.77 4.58 -0.86
C ARG A 66 -5.38 4.38 -0.26
N GLN A 67 -4.65 5.45 0.03
CA GLN A 67 -3.35 5.37 0.70
C GLN A 67 -3.49 4.70 2.06
N GLN A 68 -4.47 5.10 2.87
CA GLN A 68 -4.75 4.48 4.16
C GLN A 68 -5.12 2.99 4.03
N ARG A 69 -5.93 2.62 3.03
CA ARG A 69 -6.25 1.21 2.74
C ARG A 69 -5.00 0.42 2.35
N SER A 70 -4.17 1.00 1.49
CA SER A 70 -2.91 0.39 1.06
C SER A 70 -1.96 0.21 2.24
N GLU A 71 -1.82 1.21 3.11
CA GLU A 71 -0.98 1.13 4.31
C GLU A 71 -1.45 0.03 5.25
N LYS A 72 -2.77 -0.07 5.51
CA LYS A 72 -3.35 -1.15 6.31
C LYS A 72 -3.05 -2.53 5.72
N LEU A 73 -3.20 -2.69 4.40
CA LEU A 73 -2.92 -3.95 3.72
C LEU A 73 -1.43 -4.29 3.77
N MET A 74 -0.55 -3.32 3.47
CA MET A 74 0.89 -3.53 3.43
C MET A 74 1.46 -3.84 4.82
N THR A 75 0.99 -3.17 5.86
CA THR A 75 1.47 -3.40 7.24
C THR A 75 1.01 -4.77 7.78
N GLY A 76 -0.24 -5.17 7.51
CA GLY A 76 -0.71 -6.51 7.85
C GLY A 76 0.04 -7.60 7.07
N TYR A 77 0.23 -7.40 5.76
CA TYR A 77 0.95 -8.32 4.91
C TYR A 77 2.44 -8.45 5.30
N ALA A 78 3.06 -7.37 5.76
CA ALA A 78 4.44 -7.39 6.26
C ALA A 78 4.59 -8.33 7.45
N LEU A 79 3.63 -8.34 8.38
CA LEU A 79 3.63 -9.27 9.51
C LEU A 79 3.42 -10.72 9.05
N GLU A 80 2.48 -10.95 8.13
CA GLU A 80 2.19 -12.29 7.58
C GLU A 80 3.41 -12.89 6.87
N LYS A 81 4.16 -12.08 6.10
CA LYS A 81 5.33 -12.54 5.34
C LYS A 81 6.64 -12.50 6.11
N LEU A 82 6.65 -11.97 7.33
CA LEU A 82 7.89 -11.79 8.10
C LEU A 82 8.68 -13.08 8.26
N ALA A 83 8.02 -14.20 8.60
CA ALA A 83 8.70 -15.48 8.77
C ALA A 83 9.43 -15.94 7.50
N LYS A 84 8.75 -15.84 6.33
CA LYS A 84 9.34 -16.18 5.03
C LYS A 84 10.50 -15.25 4.68
N ASN A 85 10.35 -13.95 4.93
CA ASN A 85 11.40 -12.97 4.64
C ASN A 85 12.64 -13.20 5.52
N LEU A 86 12.46 -13.55 6.79
CA LEU A 86 13.56 -13.93 7.69
C LEU A 86 14.27 -15.19 7.20
N GLU A 87 13.53 -16.21 6.76
CA GLU A 87 14.12 -17.43 6.19
C GLU A 87 14.94 -17.12 4.93
N THR A 88 14.42 -16.29 4.03
CA THR A 88 15.16 -15.84 2.84
C THR A 88 16.41 -15.04 3.21
N ALA A 89 16.32 -14.16 4.21
CA ALA A 89 17.47 -13.39 4.68
C ALA A 89 18.55 -14.30 5.28
N THR A 90 18.19 -15.32 6.07
CA THR A 90 19.14 -16.31 6.60
C THR A 90 19.87 -17.05 5.48
N LYS A 91 19.17 -17.45 4.40
CA LYS A 91 19.82 -18.08 3.23
C LYS A 91 20.86 -17.17 2.57
N ALA A 92 20.61 -15.86 2.53
CA ALA A 92 21.58 -14.90 2.00
C ALA A 92 22.81 -14.71 2.92
N LEU A 93 22.66 -14.96 4.22
CA LEU A 93 23.79 -14.99 5.17
C LEU A 93 24.61 -16.28 5.03
N ASP A 94 23.94 -17.42 4.79
CA ASP A 94 24.60 -18.72 4.59
C ASP A 94 25.33 -18.79 3.23
N ASN A 95 24.86 -18.04 2.24
CA ASN A 95 25.48 -17.92 0.92
C ASN A 95 25.72 -16.45 0.55
N PRO A 96 26.86 -15.88 0.98
CA PRO A 96 27.19 -14.47 0.76
C PRO A 96 27.26 -14.05 -0.71
N GLU A 97 27.46 -15.00 -1.65
CA GLU A 97 27.44 -14.70 -3.08
C GLU A 97 26.07 -14.22 -3.57
N ILE A 98 24.98 -14.58 -2.87
CA ILE A 98 23.61 -14.10 -3.16
C ILE A 98 23.50 -12.58 -2.95
N LEU A 99 24.16 -12.06 -1.93
CA LEU A 99 24.08 -10.63 -1.60
C LEU A 99 24.90 -9.79 -2.59
N GLY A 100 25.94 -10.38 -3.19
CA GLY A 100 26.82 -9.73 -4.18
C GLY A 100 27.66 -8.57 -3.63
N ARG A 101 27.56 -8.28 -2.32
CA ARG A 101 28.31 -7.25 -1.60
C ARG A 101 28.28 -7.54 -0.10
N GLU A 102 29.14 -6.84 0.64
CA GLU A 102 29.03 -6.80 2.11
C GLU A 102 27.90 -5.89 2.57
N LEU A 103 27.33 -6.22 3.73
CA LEU A 103 26.41 -5.32 4.43
C LEU A 103 27.21 -4.17 5.04
N THR A 104 26.70 -2.96 4.87
CA THR A 104 27.25 -1.80 5.57
C THR A 104 26.93 -1.89 7.06
N GLN A 105 27.76 -1.26 7.90
CA GLN A 105 27.50 -1.20 9.34
C GLN A 105 26.12 -0.63 9.68
N ALA A 106 25.66 0.36 8.91
CA ALA A 106 24.34 0.97 9.09
C ALA A 106 23.20 -0.03 8.83
N GLU A 107 23.32 -0.88 7.80
CA GLU A 107 22.33 -1.92 7.51
C GLU A 107 22.30 -3.00 8.60
N ILE A 108 23.47 -3.43 9.08
CA ILE A 108 23.57 -4.41 10.18
C ILE A 108 22.87 -3.87 11.43
N VAL A 109 23.14 -2.62 11.81
CA VAL A 109 22.49 -1.95 12.95
C VAL A 109 20.98 -1.85 12.74
N ALA A 110 20.53 -1.50 11.53
CA ALA A 110 19.10 -1.40 11.22
C ALA A 110 18.38 -2.76 11.34
N ILE A 111 19.00 -3.85 10.88
CA ILE A 111 18.46 -5.21 11.00
C ILE A 111 18.28 -5.58 12.48
N TRP A 112 19.32 -5.45 13.29
CA TRP A 112 19.24 -5.78 14.72
C TRP A 112 18.21 -4.93 15.46
N ARG A 113 18.19 -3.61 15.22
CA ARG A 113 17.20 -2.70 15.81
C ARG A 113 15.77 -3.11 15.43
N GLY A 114 15.56 -3.53 14.18
CA GLY A 114 14.26 -4.01 13.70
C GLY A 114 13.81 -5.29 14.42
N LEU A 115 14.72 -6.27 14.57
CA LEU A 115 14.45 -7.52 15.28
C LEU A 115 14.09 -7.28 16.75
N ASP A 116 14.83 -6.41 17.44
CA ASP A 116 14.56 -6.07 18.84
C ASP A 116 13.22 -5.32 19.02
N ALA A 117 12.94 -4.37 18.14
CA ALA A 117 11.66 -3.67 18.14
C ALA A 117 10.50 -4.64 17.92
N MET A 118 10.65 -5.58 16.98
CA MET A 118 9.65 -6.60 16.70
C MET A 118 9.42 -7.51 17.90
N ARG A 119 10.49 -8.00 18.52
CA ARG A 119 10.43 -8.81 19.75
C ARG A 119 9.67 -8.09 20.87
N LEU A 120 9.96 -6.82 21.09
CA LEU A 120 9.29 -6.01 22.12
C LEU A 120 7.80 -5.82 21.81
N LYS A 121 7.45 -5.54 20.55
CA LYS A 121 6.06 -5.34 20.10
C LYS A 121 5.25 -6.64 20.17
N MET A 122 5.82 -7.78 19.77
CA MET A 122 5.18 -9.10 19.92
C MET A 122 4.87 -9.40 21.38
N LYS A 123 5.84 -9.19 22.29
CA LYS A 123 5.62 -9.35 23.73
C LYS A 123 4.49 -8.46 24.24
N ARG A 124 4.47 -7.18 23.84
CA ARG A 124 3.41 -6.22 24.23
C ARG A 124 2.04 -6.60 23.67
N ALA A 125 1.98 -7.25 22.51
CA ALA A 125 0.75 -7.75 21.90
C ALA A 125 0.29 -9.11 22.45
N GLY A 126 0.99 -9.69 23.44
CA GLY A 126 0.65 -10.98 24.04
C GLY A 126 1.18 -12.21 23.29
N TYR A 127 1.89 -12.01 22.17
CA TYR A 127 2.55 -13.09 21.44
C TYR A 127 3.91 -13.40 22.09
N LEU A 128 3.87 -14.17 23.17
CA LEU A 128 5.09 -14.62 23.84
C LEU A 128 5.88 -15.56 22.91
N ARG A 129 7.22 -15.45 22.99
CA ARG A 129 8.11 -16.38 22.27
C ARG A 129 7.75 -17.80 22.71
N PRO A 130 7.43 -18.71 21.77
CA PRO A 130 7.19 -20.11 22.11
C PRO A 130 8.41 -20.67 22.86
N LYS A 131 8.17 -21.41 23.94
CA LYS A 131 9.22 -22.21 24.55
C LYS A 131 9.56 -23.29 23.53
N THR A 132 10.72 -23.20 22.90
CA THR A 132 11.28 -24.36 22.20
C THR A 132 11.51 -25.41 23.28
N SER A 133 10.78 -26.53 23.21
CA SER A 133 11.15 -27.76 23.92
C SER A 133 12.42 -28.31 23.27
N ALA A 134 13.53 -27.59 23.44
CA ALA A 134 14.88 -28.08 23.19
C ALA A 134 15.45 -28.43 24.57
N GLY A 135 15.00 -29.58 25.06
CA GLY A 135 15.31 -30.11 26.38
C GLY A 135 14.90 -31.57 26.46
N GLU A 136 15.14 -32.35 25.41
CA GLU A 136 15.13 -33.81 25.42
C GLU A 136 16.01 -34.29 24.27
N GLY A 137 17.24 -34.73 24.57
CA GLY A 137 18.13 -35.40 23.61
C GLY A 137 19.63 -35.17 23.78
N GLY A 138 20.25 -35.79 24.81
CA GLY A 138 21.66 -36.25 24.88
C GLY A 138 22.77 -35.19 24.87
N LYS A 139 23.82 -35.23 25.70
CA LYS A 139 24.46 -36.25 26.54
C LYS A 139 25.04 -35.54 27.77
#